data_AF-A0A379FML3-F1
#
_entry.id   AF-A0A379FML3-F1
#
_cell.length_a   1.000
_cell.length_b   1.000
_cell.length_c   1.000
_cell.angle_alpha   90.00
_cell.angle_beta   90.00
_cell.angle_gamma   90.00
#
_symmetry.space_group_name_H-M   'P 1'
#
loop_
_entity.id
_entity.type
_entity.pdbx_description
1 polymer ?
#
loop_
_entity_poly.entity_id
_entity_poly.type
_entity_poly.pdbx_seq_one_letter_code
_entity_poly.pdbx_strand_id
1 'polypeptide(L)'
;MKIIATLIAIVLLAGCQTAPKKIKQNKTPTNHTIETVASHNQAASRQLPKVDYDLWGYISDELKMDVPDKPQIRELANSYLNKQRFVYDVALRAEPYMYLIVDEINERNLPMELALIPIIESSFNPKATSPAQAAGLWQIVPITARSYGLKQTQWVDERRDVVSSTKAAFDLLENLNVMFGHDWELTLAAYNCGEGCVQNAIKKNEAAGLPTDFWSLSLPKETKQYVPKS
;
A
#
# COMPACT_ATOMS: atom_id res chain seq x y z
N MET A 1 59.54 -6.80 -5.97
CA MET A 1 60.33 -6.61 -4.73
C MET A 1 60.09 -5.21 -4.20
N LYS A 2 59.98 -5.06 -2.86
CA LYS A 2 59.66 -3.87 -2.01
C LYS A 2 58.20 -3.89 -1.52
N ILE A 3 57.88 -4.72 -0.52
CA ILE A 3 58.01 -4.59 0.96
C ILE A 3 56.68 -4.13 1.59
N ILE A 4 56.16 -5.04 2.41
CA ILE A 4 54.97 -5.01 3.27
C ILE A 4 55.23 -4.10 4.49
N ALA A 5 54.23 -3.35 4.95
CA ALA A 5 54.16 -2.89 6.33
C ALA A 5 52.69 -2.76 6.78
N THR A 6 52.18 -3.85 7.34
CA THR A 6 50.98 -3.93 8.15
C THR A 6 51.23 -3.21 9.48
N LEU A 7 50.34 -2.31 9.91
CA LEU A 7 50.29 -1.87 11.30
C LEU A 7 48.89 -2.14 11.86
N ILE A 8 48.85 -3.10 12.78
CA ILE A 8 47.72 -3.45 13.63
C ILE A 8 47.79 -2.54 14.85
N ALA A 9 46.72 -1.80 15.13
CA ALA A 9 46.53 -1.11 16.41
C ALA A 9 45.26 -1.65 17.07
N ILE A 10 45.47 -2.55 18.02
CA ILE A 10 44.47 -3.02 18.98
C ILE A 10 44.38 -1.96 20.08
N VAL A 11 43.19 -1.40 20.28
CA VAL A 11 42.85 -0.68 21.52
C VAL A 11 41.65 -1.39 22.14
N LEU A 12 41.95 -2.19 23.15
CA LEU A 12 41.01 -2.61 24.20
C LEU A 12 40.88 -1.46 25.19
N LEU A 13 39.65 -1.21 25.70
CA LEU A 13 39.36 -1.14 27.15
C LEU A 13 37.89 -0.79 27.43
N ALA A 14 37.31 -1.60 28.31
CA ALA A 14 36.26 -1.36 29.32
C ALA A 14 34.96 -0.62 28.90
N GLY A 15 33.74 -1.12 29.13
CA GLY A 15 33.26 -2.00 30.19
C GLY A 15 32.42 -1.20 31.20
N CYS A 16 31.10 -1.22 31.05
CA CYS A 16 30.13 -1.01 32.13
C CYS A 16 28.83 -1.74 31.77
N GLN A 17 28.61 -2.91 32.36
CA GLN A 17 27.34 -3.64 32.38
C GLN A 17 26.49 -3.11 33.55
N THR A 18 25.21 -2.82 33.31
CA THR A 18 24.21 -2.63 34.37
C THR A 18 22.89 -3.27 33.96
N ALA A 19 22.50 -4.34 34.66
CA ALA A 19 21.14 -4.87 34.78
C ALA A 19 21.08 -5.87 35.95
N PRO A 20 19.91 -6.24 36.50
CA PRO A 20 18.73 -5.45 36.86
C PRO A 20 18.38 -5.61 38.37
N LYS A 21 17.65 -4.64 38.95
CA LYS A 21 17.19 -4.69 40.35
C LYS A 21 15.91 -5.54 40.45
N LYS A 22 16.00 -6.71 41.09
CA LYS A 22 14.86 -7.57 41.44
C LYS A 22 13.93 -6.87 42.45
N ILE A 23 12.68 -6.63 42.07
CA ILE A 23 11.61 -6.23 43.00
C ILE A 23 11.02 -7.49 43.62
N LYS A 24 11.00 -7.54 44.96
CA LYS A 24 10.48 -8.63 45.77
C LYS A 24 8.95 -8.67 45.69
N GLN A 25 8.39 -9.80 45.27
CA GLN A 25 6.98 -10.13 45.50
C GLN A 25 6.82 -10.69 46.91
N ASN A 26 6.07 -10.01 47.77
CA ASN A 26 5.59 -10.57 49.03
C ASN A 26 4.22 -11.23 48.78
N LYS A 27 4.16 -12.54 49.01
CA LYS A 27 2.91 -13.31 49.15
C LYS A 27 2.68 -13.60 50.63
N THR A 28 1.50 -13.27 51.17
CA THR A 28 0.82 -14.08 52.20
C THR A 28 -0.68 -13.72 52.21
N PRO A 29 -1.59 -14.67 52.52
CA PRO A 29 -2.95 -14.71 52.04
C PRO A 29 -3.96 -14.23 53.09
N THR A 30 -5.13 -13.78 52.63
CA THR A 30 -6.29 -13.68 53.52
C THR A 30 -7.56 -14.05 52.75
N ASN A 31 -8.13 -15.20 53.11
CA ASN A 31 -9.50 -15.58 52.73
C ASN A 31 -10.46 -14.70 53.52
N HIS A 32 -11.26 -13.88 52.82
CA HIS A 32 -12.51 -13.37 53.36
C HIS A 32 -13.59 -13.44 52.28
N THR A 33 -14.47 -14.41 52.45
CA THR A 33 -15.76 -14.51 51.78
C THR A 33 -16.62 -13.34 52.28
N ILE A 34 -17.00 -12.44 51.37
CA ILE A 34 -18.12 -11.54 51.58
C ILE A 34 -19.07 -11.76 50.41
N GLU A 35 -20.14 -12.50 50.67
CA GLU A 35 -21.36 -12.41 49.86
C GLU A 35 -21.96 -11.02 50.10
N THR A 36 -22.07 -10.22 49.03
CA THR A 36 -22.91 -9.02 49.05
C THR A 36 -23.94 -9.17 47.94
N VAL A 37 -25.19 -9.23 48.36
CA VAL A 37 -26.39 -9.16 47.52
C VAL A 37 -26.48 -7.73 46.98
N ALA A 38 -26.34 -7.55 45.67
CA ALA A 38 -26.71 -6.31 44.99
C ALA A 38 -27.42 -6.63 43.67
N SER A 39 -28.73 -6.44 43.76
CA SER A 39 -29.75 -6.37 42.73
C SER A 39 -29.35 -5.52 41.52
N HIS A 40 -29.77 -5.99 40.34
CA HIS A 40 -30.07 -5.23 39.12
C HIS A 40 -29.03 -4.22 38.62
N ASN A 41 -28.23 -4.69 37.65
CA ASN A 41 -28.15 -4.01 36.36
C ASN A 41 -28.04 -5.06 35.27
N GLN A 42 -29.18 -5.39 34.66
CA GLN A 42 -29.21 -5.85 33.28
C GLN A 42 -28.78 -4.65 32.40
N ALA A 43 -27.50 -4.32 32.42
CA ALA A 43 -26.89 -3.76 31.23
C ALA A 43 -26.74 -4.95 30.30
N ALA A 44 -27.71 -5.10 29.39
CA ALA A 44 -27.61 -6.00 28.27
C ALA A 44 -26.19 -5.90 27.73
N SER A 45 -25.40 -6.98 27.84
CA SER A 45 -24.19 -7.09 27.05
C SER A 45 -24.71 -6.99 25.63
N ARG A 46 -24.58 -5.80 25.02
CA ARG A 46 -24.79 -5.64 23.60
C ARG A 46 -23.65 -6.45 23.02
N GLN A 47 -23.94 -7.73 22.80
CA GLN A 47 -23.05 -8.65 22.14
C GLN A 47 -22.94 -8.04 20.76
N LEU A 48 -21.86 -7.27 20.55
CA LEU A 48 -21.52 -6.79 19.22
C LEU A 48 -21.56 -8.03 18.34
N PRO A 49 -22.31 -7.99 17.22
CA PRO A 49 -22.39 -9.14 16.34
C PRO A 49 -20.95 -9.56 16.05
N LYS A 50 -20.62 -10.80 16.40
CA LYS A 50 -19.30 -11.38 16.14
C LYS A 50 -19.25 -11.66 14.64
N VAL A 51 -19.11 -10.60 13.87
CA VAL A 51 -18.76 -10.71 12.46
C VAL A 51 -17.28 -11.07 12.48
N ASP A 52 -16.99 -12.30 12.06
CA ASP A 52 -15.64 -12.76 11.81
C ASP A 52 -15.15 -12.02 10.56
N TYR A 53 -14.75 -10.75 10.71
CA TYR A 53 -14.19 -10.00 9.60
C TYR A 53 -12.81 -10.57 9.31
N ASP A 54 -12.70 -11.34 8.23
CA ASP A 54 -11.41 -11.47 7.57
C ASP A 54 -11.02 -10.13 6.91
N LEU A 55 -9.72 -9.93 6.71
CA LEU A 55 -9.20 -8.67 6.17
C LEU A 55 -9.81 -8.31 4.80
N TRP A 56 -10.18 -9.32 4.00
CA TRP A 56 -10.77 -9.12 2.68
C TRP A 56 -12.22 -8.62 2.77
N GLY A 57 -12.98 -9.09 3.75
CA GLY A 57 -14.30 -8.56 4.08
C GLY A 57 -14.23 -7.08 4.47
N TYR A 58 -13.27 -6.70 5.33
CA TYR A 58 -13.04 -5.30 5.67
C TYR A 58 -12.69 -4.44 4.44
N ILE A 59 -11.74 -4.90 3.62
CA ILE A 59 -11.35 -4.20 2.38
C ILE A 59 -12.57 -3.99 1.48
N SER A 60 -13.38 -5.05 1.28
CA SER A 60 -14.57 -5.00 0.42
C SER A 60 -15.61 -4.01 0.92
N ASP A 61 -15.83 -3.93 2.24
CA ASP A 61 -16.81 -3.02 2.84
C ASP A 61 -16.35 -1.55 2.76
N GLU A 62 -15.05 -1.30 2.69
CA GLU A 62 -14.46 0.04 2.65
C GLU A 62 -14.18 0.56 1.22
N LEU A 63 -14.49 -0.20 0.18
CA LEU A 63 -14.47 0.28 -1.20
C LEU A 63 -15.60 1.31 -1.41
N LYS A 64 -15.25 2.53 -1.80
CA LYS A 64 -16.13 3.70 -1.90
C LYS A 64 -15.96 4.54 -3.17
N MET A 65 -14.97 4.26 -4.02
CA MET A 65 -14.87 4.92 -5.31
C MET A 65 -16.06 4.54 -6.21
N ASP A 66 -16.59 5.53 -6.91
CA ASP A 66 -17.63 5.26 -7.90
C ASP A 66 -17.06 4.45 -9.07
N VAL A 67 -17.80 3.43 -9.49
CA VAL A 67 -17.42 2.57 -10.62
C VAL A 67 -18.32 2.90 -11.79
N PRO A 68 -17.82 3.55 -12.85
CA PRO A 68 -18.65 3.94 -13.99
C PRO A 68 -19.32 2.74 -14.65
N ASP A 69 -20.61 2.85 -15.01
CA ASP A 69 -21.29 1.83 -15.81
C ASP A 69 -20.85 1.88 -17.28
N LYS A 70 -19.69 1.27 -17.54
CA LYS A 70 -19.11 1.12 -18.89
C LYS A 70 -19.03 -0.37 -19.26
N PRO A 71 -19.40 -0.77 -20.48
CA PRO A 71 -19.32 -2.17 -20.93
C PRO A 71 -17.95 -2.81 -20.70
N GLN A 72 -16.87 -2.08 -20.98
CA GLN A 72 -15.49 -2.56 -20.82
C GLN A 72 -15.12 -2.90 -19.36
N ILE A 73 -15.68 -2.19 -18.37
CA ILE A 73 -15.46 -2.49 -16.95
C ILE A 73 -16.19 -3.79 -16.58
N ARG A 74 -17.43 -3.95 -17.03
CA ARG A 74 -18.21 -5.19 -16.80
C ARG A 74 -17.57 -6.41 -17.45
N GLU A 75 -17.07 -6.27 -18.68
CA GLU A 75 -16.35 -7.33 -19.37
C GLU A 75 -15.07 -7.72 -18.64
N LEU A 76 -14.34 -6.73 -18.11
CA LEU A 76 -13.15 -6.98 -17.31
C LEU A 76 -13.50 -7.71 -16.02
N ALA A 77 -14.51 -7.25 -15.27
CA ALA A 77 -14.98 -7.92 -14.05
C ALA A 77 -15.33 -9.39 -14.32
N ASN A 78 -16.10 -9.66 -15.39
CA ASN A 78 -16.41 -11.01 -15.83
C ASN A 78 -15.16 -11.83 -16.20
N SER A 79 -14.14 -11.19 -16.77
CA SER A 79 -12.85 -11.85 -17.06
C SER A 79 -12.16 -12.32 -15.77
N TYR A 80 -12.16 -11.50 -14.71
CA TYR A 80 -11.57 -11.89 -13.41
C TYR A 80 -12.35 -13.03 -12.76
N LEU A 81 -13.70 -13.02 -12.82
CA LEU A 81 -14.54 -14.10 -12.31
C LEU A 81 -14.24 -15.46 -12.98
N ASN A 82 -13.89 -15.43 -14.27
CA ASN A 82 -13.50 -16.62 -15.03
C ASN A 82 -12.04 -17.05 -14.81
N LYS A 83 -11.24 -16.25 -14.11
CA LYS A 83 -9.81 -16.48 -13.83
C LYS A 83 -9.56 -16.83 -12.37
N GLN A 84 -10.37 -17.74 -11.81
CA GLN A 84 -10.33 -18.11 -10.39
C GLN A 84 -8.92 -18.48 -9.89
N ARG A 85 -8.15 -19.24 -10.66
CA ARG A 85 -6.77 -19.60 -10.29
C ARG A 85 -5.85 -18.38 -10.16
N PHE A 86 -5.95 -17.44 -11.09
CA PHE A 86 -5.15 -16.22 -11.03
C PHE A 86 -5.52 -15.39 -9.79
N VAL A 87 -6.82 -15.22 -9.52
CA VAL A 87 -7.30 -14.49 -8.33
C VAL A 87 -6.80 -15.15 -7.05
N TYR A 88 -6.89 -16.48 -6.95
CA TYR A 88 -6.36 -17.24 -5.81
C TYR A 88 -4.85 -17.04 -5.64
N ASP A 89 -4.07 -17.21 -6.71
CA ASP A 89 -2.60 -17.07 -6.66
C ASP A 89 -2.17 -15.64 -6.28
N VAL A 90 -2.91 -14.62 -6.74
CA VAL A 90 -2.69 -13.22 -6.35
C VAL A 90 -3.02 -12.99 -4.88
N ALA A 91 -4.16 -13.49 -4.40
CA ALA A 91 -4.58 -13.34 -3.01
C ALA A 91 -3.54 -13.94 -2.04
N LEU A 92 -3.00 -15.12 -2.37
CA LEU A 92 -1.91 -15.74 -1.59
C LEU A 92 -0.63 -14.90 -1.58
N ARG A 93 -0.28 -14.25 -2.70
CA ARG A 93 0.89 -13.37 -2.75
C ARG A 93 0.67 -12.06 -2.00
N ALA A 94 -0.57 -11.60 -1.90
CA ALA A 94 -0.94 -10.38 -1.20
C ALA A 94 -0.93 -10.55 0.33
N GLU A 95 -1.25 -11.76 0.83
CA GLU A 95 -1.40 -12.07 2.26
C GLU A 95 -0.30 -11.50 3.17
N PRO A 96 1.01 -11.59 2.86
CA PRO A 96 2.06 -11.10 3.75
C PRO A 96 2.15 -9.58 3.85
N TYR A 97 1.49 -8.84 2.94
CA TYR A 97 1.65 -7.39 2.79
C TYR A 97 0.36 -6.62 3.03
N MET A 98 -0.79 -7.29 3.00
CA MET A 98 -2.07 -6.60 2.95
C MET A 98 -2.37 -5.76 4.20
N TYR A 99 -2.05 -6.27 5.41
CA TYR A 99 -2.22 -5.48 6.63
C TYR A 99 -1.41 -4.18 6.61
N LEU A 100 -0.14 -4.25 6.20
CA LEU A 100 0.72 -3.06 6.08
C LEU A 100 0.11 -2.03 5.11
N ILE A 101 -0.39 -2.48 3.97
CA ILE A 101 -0.97 -1.59 2.94
C ILE A 101 -2.26 -0.96 3.45
N VAL A 102 -3.14 -1.76 4.07
CA VAL A 102 -4.40 -1.29 4.65
C VAL A 102 -4.17 -0.32 5.80
N ASP A 103 -3.19 -0.60 6.67
CA ASP A 103 -2.83 0.30 7.77
C ASP A 103 -2.35 1.66 7.24
N GLU A 104 -1.46 1.68 6.24
CA GLU A 104 -1.01 2.93 5.61
C GLU A 104 -2.15 3.69 4.93
N ILE A 105 -3.10 3.00 4.28
CA ILE A 105 -4.31 3.63 3.70
C ILE A 105 -5.16 4.27 4.79
N ASN A 106 -5.42 3.55 5.89
CA ASN A 106 -6.23 4.03 7.00
C ASN A 106 -5.57 5.23 7.70
N GLU A 107 -4.27 5.17 7.95
CA GLU A 107 -3.49 6.26 8.58
C GLU A 107 -3.54 7.55 7.76
N ARG A 108 -3.56 7.43 6.43
CA ARG A 108 -3.59 8.55 5.48
C ARG A 108 -5.02 8.94 5.05
N ASN A 109 -6.03 8.20 5.49
CA ASN A 109 -7.42 8.35 5.04
C ASN A 109 -7.54 8.32 3.50
N LEU A 110 -6.82 7.38 2.88
CA LEU A 110 -6.89 7.14 1.44
C LEU A 110 -8.04 6.18 1.10
N PRO A 111 -8.49 6.16 -0.17
CA PRO A 111 -9.46 5.17 -0.63
C PRO A 111 -8.91 3.75 -0.55
N MET A 112 -9.77 2.81 -0.13
CA MET A 112 -9.37 1.42 0.10
C MET A 112 -9.05 0.67 -1.21
N GLU A 113 -9.58 1.11 -2.34
CA GLU A 113 -9.28 0.60 -3.69
C GLU A 113 -7.78 0.59 -3.99
N LEU A 114 -7.03 1.54 -3.42
CA LEU A 114 -5.59 1.63 -3.64
C LEU A 114 -4.83 0.40 -3.14
N ALA A 115 -5.41 -0.38 -2.22
CA ALA A 115 -4.86 -1.65 -1.77
C ALA A 115 -4.79 -2.70 -2.89
N LEU A 116 -5.59 -2.53 -3.95
CA LEU A 116 -5.70 -3.47 -5.06
C LEU A 116 -4.76 -3.13 -6.23
N ILE A 117 -4.17 -1.94 -6.26
CA ILE A 117 -3.25 -1.50 -7.33
C ILE A 117 -2.07 -2.47 -7.53
N PRO A 118 -1.44 -3.06 -6.50
CA PRO A 118 -0.38 -4.04 -6.72
C PRO A 118 -0.81 -5.29 -7.50
N ILE A 119 -2.11 -5.60 -7.61
CA ILE A 119 -2.64 -6.69 -8.45
C ILE A 119 -2.32 -6.40 -9.92
N ILE A 120 -2.63 -5.19 -10.39
CA ILE A 120 -2.46 -4.80 -11.79
C ILE A 120 -1.02 -4.47 -12.13
N GLU A 121 -0.24 -3.99 -11.16
CA GLU A 121 1.16 -3.61 -11.38
C GLU A 121 2.10 -4.82 -11.42
N SER A 122 2.04 -5.68 -10.41
CA SER A 122 3.00 -6.78 -10.23
C SER A 122 2.36 -8.11 -9.92
N SER A 123 1.03 -8.15 -9.84
CA SER A 123 0.28 -9.28 -9.28
C SER A 123 0.79 -9.65 -7.89
N PHE A 124 1.09 -8.63 -7.06
CA PHE A 124 1.69 -8.76 -5.73
C PHE A 124 3.09 -9.41 -5.68
N ASN A 125 3.92 -9.23 -6.71
CA ASN A 125 5.29 -9.75 -6.73
C ASN A 125 6.32 -8.65 -6.40
N PRO A 126 6.93 -8.62 -5.19
CA PRO A 126 7.93 -7.59 -4.83
C PRO A 126 9.24 -7.73 -5.61
N LYS A 127 9.45 -8.86 -6.29
CA LYS A 127 10.62 -9.10 -7.15
C LYS A 127 10.34 -8.77 -8.62
N ALA A 128 9.15 -8.28 -8.97
CA ALA A 128 8.81 -7.94 -10.36
C ALA A 128 9.70 -6.82 -10.92
N THR A 129 9.97 -6.90 -12.22
CA THR A 129 10.62 -5.84 -12.99
C THR A 129 10.08 -5.80 -14.40
N SER A 130 9.61 -4.63 -14.83
CA SER A 130 9.11 -4.45 -16.18
C SER A 130 10.25 -4.21 -17.18
N PRO A 131 9.98 -4.36 -18.50
CA PRO A 131 10.91 -3.92 -19.54
C PRO A 131 11.28 -2.44 -19.46
N ALA A 132 10.40 -1.59 -18.92
CA ALA A 132 10.64 -0.17 -18.68
C ALA A 132 11.42 0.11 -17.38
N GLN A 133 11.97 -0.93 -16.74
CA GLN A 133 12.71 -0.88 -15.49
C GLN A 133 11.89 -0.44 -14.27
N ALA A 134 10.56 -0.47 -14.35
CA ALA A 134 9.70 -0.37 -13.18
C ALA A 134 9.93 -1.58 -12.27
N ALA A 135 9.93 -1.41 -10.94
CA ALA A 135 10.28 -2.50 -10.03
C ALA A 135 9.40 -2.56 -8.77
N GLY A 136 9.31 -3.75 -8.18
CA GLY A 136 8.63 -3.98 -6.91
C GLY A 136 7.13 -4.16 -7.04
N LEU A 137 6.44 -4.14 -5.89
CA LEU A 137 4.98 -4.28 -5.82
C LEU A 137 4.27 -3.22 -6.65
N TRP A 138 4.72 -1.99 -6.50
CA TRP A 138 4.11 -0.78 -7.03
C TRP A 138 4.62 -0.38 -8.41
N GLN A 139 5.56 -1.15 -8.98
CA GLN A 139 6.18 -0.88 -10.28
C GLN A 139 6.65 0.58 -10.43
N ILE A 140 7.42 1.07 -9.46
CA ILE A 140 7.95 2.44 -9.51
C ILE A 140 9.16 2.49 -10.45
N VAL A 141 9.18 3.42 -11.39
CA VAL A 141 10.34 3.64 -12.29
C VAL A 141 11.49 4.34 -11.56
N PRO A 142 12.76 4.17 -11.98
CA PRO A 142 13.91 4.68 -11.23
C PRO A 142 13.90 6.19 -10.98
N ILE A 143 13.46 6.98 -11.96
CA ILE A 143 13.43 8.45 -11.82
C ILE A 143 12.44 8.87 -10.73
N THR A 144 11.23 8.32 -10.75
CA THR A 144 10.19 8.57 -9.75
C THR A 144 10.65 8.09 -8.38
N ALA A 145 11.23 6.88 -8.29
CA ALA A 145 11.73 6.34 -7.04
C ALA A 145 12.69 7.31 -6.32
N ARG A 146 13.64 7.91 -7.04
CA ARG A 146 14.56 8.90 -6.47
C ARG A 146 13.85 10.18 -6.02
N SER A 147 12.89 10.67 -6.81
CA SER A 147 12.09 11.85 -6.43
C SER A 147 11.30 11.65 -5.14
N TYR A 148 10.90 10.40 -4.86
CA TYR A 148 10.17 9.99 -3.66
C TYR A 148 11.08 9.34 -2.61
N GLY A 149 12.38 9.62 -2.64
CA GLY A 149 13.31 9.27 -1.56
C GLY A 149 13.74 7.80 -1.49
N LEU A 150 13.33 6.95 -2.44
CA LEU A 150 13.77 5.56 -2.50
C LEU A 150 15.23 5.47 -2.96
N LYS A 151 16.06 4.85 -2.13
CA LYS A 151 17.48 4.65 -2.41
C LYS A 151 17.66 3.54 -3.44
N GLN A 152 18.56 3.83 -4.38
CA GLN A 152 18.99 2.91 -5.41
C GLN A 152 20.51 2.92 -5.46
N THR A 153 21.12 1.80 -5.10
CA THR A 153 22.56 1.56 -5.16
C THR A 153 22.81 0.23 -5.87
N GLN A 154 24.07 -0.15 -6.06
CA GLN A 154 24.40 -1.46 -6.61
C GLN A 154 23.90 -2.63 -5.73
N TRP A 155 23.67 -2.40 -4.43
CA TRP A 155 23.32 -3.44 -3.45
C TRP A 155 21.88 -3.35 -2.94
N VAL A 156 21.25 -2.20 -3.09
CA VAL A 156 19.94 -1.88 -2.51
C VAL A 156 19.07 -1.22 -3.57
N ASP A 157 17.86 -1.72 -3.74
CA ASP A 157 16.82 -1.08 -4.55
C ASP A 157 15.53 -1.03 -3.72
N GLU A 158 15.31 0.09 -3.02
CA GLU A 158 14.19 0.27 -2.08
C GLU A 158 12.81 0.25 -2.77
N ARG A 159 12.77 0.27 -4.10
CA ARG A 159 11.52 -0.03 -4.84
C ARG A 159 11.00 -1.44 -4.58
N ARG A 160 11.88 -2.37 -4.20
CA ARG A 160 11.54 -3.76 -3.85
C ARG A 160 11.31 -3.96 -2.36
N ASP A 161 11.63 -2.96 -1.55
CA ASP A 161 11.32 -2.97 -0.13
C ASP A 161 9.85 -2.58 0.04
N VAL A 162 9.03 -3.49 0.54
CA VAL A 162 7.56 -3.29 0.54
C VAL A 162 7.17 -2.10 1.41
N VAL A 163 7.81 -1.90 2.57
CA VAL A 163 7.49 -0.79 3.47
C VAL A 163 7.82 0.56 2.82
N SER A 164 9.05 0.70 2.33
CA SER A 164 9.51 1.95 1.73
C SER A 164 8.76 2.26 0.43
N SER A 165 8.56 1.25 -0.42
CA SER A 165 7.86 1.44 -1.70
C SER A 165 6.37 1.72 -1.54
N THR A 166 5.68 1.16 -0.53
CA THR A 166 4.28 1.50 -0.24
C THR A 166 4.15 2.96 0.19
N LYS A 167 5.02 3.43 1.08
CA LYS A 167 5.03 4.84 1.50
C LYS A 167 5.25 5.77 0.30
N ALA A 168 6.26 5.48 -0.52
CA ALA A 168 6.54 6.27 -1.71
C ALA A 168 5.42 6.22 -2.77
N ALA A 169 4.75 5.07 -2.94
CA ALA A 169 3.63 4.94 -3.86
C ALA A 169 2.43 5.78 -3.42
N PHE A 170 2.11 5.79 -2.12
CA PHE A 170 1.04 6.61 -1.57
C PHE A 170 1.38 8.09 -1.58
N ASP A 171 2.61 8.48 -1.24
CA ASP A 171 3.07 9.86 -1.39
C ASP A 171 2.90 10.34 -2.85
N LEU A 172 3.22 9.47 -3.82
CA LEU A 172 3.03 9.76 -5.24
C LEU A 172 1.56 9.90 -5.62
N LEU A 173 0.71 8.94 -5.22
CA LEU A 173 -0.71 8.96 -5.53
C LEU A 173 -1.42 10.17 -4.91
N GLU A 174 -1.05 10.56 -3.68
CA GLU A 174 -1.57 11.77 -3.02
C GLU A 174 -1.18 13.04 -3.81
N ASN A 175 0.09 13.16 -4.20
CA ASN A 175 0.56 14.31 -4.98
C ASN A 175 -0.16 14.41 -6.34
N LEU A 176 -0.32 13.28 -7.03
CA LEU A 176 -1.07 13.22 -8.29
C LEU A 176 -2.55 13.56 -8.06
N ASN A 177 -3.17 13.07 -6.98
CA ASN A 177 -4.57 13.33 -6.69
C ASN A 177 -4.84 14.81 -6.44
N VAL A 178 -3.97 15.48 -5.67
CA VAL A 178 -4.03 16.94 -5.51
C VAL A 178 -3.84 17.65 -6.86
N MET A 179 -2.90 17.20 -7.69
CA MET A 179 -2.63 17.80 -9.00
C MET A 179 -3.83 17.73 -9.94
N PHE A 180 -4.59 16.63 -9.92
CA PHE A 180 -5.75 16.41 -10.78
C PHE A 180 -7.08 16.70 -10.07
N GLY A 181 -7.07 17.55 -9.03
CA GLY A 181 -8.30 18.08 -8.43
C GLY A 181 -9.15 17.01 -7.73
N HIS A 182 -8.50 16.01 -7.13
CA HIS A 182 -9.12 14.85 -6.47
C HIS A 182 -9.89 13.90 -7.41
N ASP A 183 -9.61 13.96 -8.71
CA ASP A 183 -10.12 13.00 -9.69
C ASP A 183 -9.24 11.74 -9.72
N TRP A 184 -9.74 10.63 -9.17
CA TRP A 184 -9.01 9.36 -9.10
C TRP A 184 -8.80 8.71 -10.48
N GLU A 185 -9.67 8.92 -11.46
CA GLU A 185 -9.48 8.37 -12.81
C GLU A 185 -8.28 9.05 -13.49
N LEU A 186 -8.17 10.37 -13.38
CA LEU A 186 -7.02 11.13 -13.87
C LEU A 186 -5.75 10.86 -13.06
N THR A 187 -5.89 10.66 -11.74
CA THR A 187 -4.78 10.29 -10.85
C THR A 187 -4.15 8.97 -11.27
N LEU A 188 -4.97 7.93 -11.46
CA LEU A 188 -4.52 6.60 -11.87
C LEU A 188 -3.99 6.60 -13.30
N ALA A 189 -4.59 7.39 -14.20
CA ALA A 189 -4.03 7.62 -15.53
C ALA A 189 -2.61 8.19 -15.44
N ALA A 190 -2.41 9.22 -14.61
CA ALA A 190 -1.11 9.86 -14.42
C ALA A 190 -0.10 8.97 -13.70
N TYR A 191 -0.54 8.08 -12.80
CA TYR A 191 0.32 7.08 -12.18
C TYR A 191 0.93 6.15 -13.24
N ASN A 192 0.12 5.76 -14.24
CA ASN A 192 0.54 4.88 -15.32
C ASN A 192 1.41 5.56 -16.40
N CYS A 193 1.00 6.72 -16.93
CA CYS A 193 1.70 7.37 -18.05
C CYS A 193 2.51 8.62 -17.69
N GLY A 194 2.51 9.00 -16.42
CA GLY A 194 3.13 10.22 -15.91
C GLY A 194 2.21 11.44 -15.99
N GLU A 195 2.37 12.36 -15.03
CA GLU A 195 1.59 13.60 -14.91
C GLU A 195 1.60 14.45 -16.17
N GLY A 196 2.75 14.59 -16.84
CA GLY A 196 2.89 15.39 -18.05
C GLY A 196 2.07 14.84 -19.22
N CYS A 197 1.87 13.52 -19.29
CA CYS A 197 1.04 12.90 -20.33
C CYS A 197 -0.42 13.34 -20.17
N VAL A 198 -0.96 13.25 -18.95
CA VAL A 198 -2.34 13.66 -18.65
C VAL A 198 -2.51 15.17 -18.78
N GLN A 199 -1.60 15.98 -18.23
CA GLN A 199 -1.64 17.44 -18.36
C GLN A 199 -1.63 17.91 -19.81
N ASN A 200 -0.83 17.29 -20.68
CA ASN A 200 -0.80 17.63 -22.09
C ASN A 200 -2.11 17.25 -22.81
N ALA A 201 -2.71 16.11 -22.44
CA ALA A 201 -4.01 15.71 -22.98
C ALA A 201 -5.13 16.68 -22.55
N ILE A 202 -5.14 17.10 -21.28
CA ILE A 202 -6.07 18.10 -20.75
C ILE A 202 -5.93 19.41 -21.51
N LYS A 203 -4.72 19.98 -21.57
CA LYS A 203 -4.46 21.26 -22.28
C LYS A 203 -4.91 21.21 -23.75
N LYS A 204 -4.73 20.06 -24.41
CA LYS A 204 -5.17 19.87 -25.79
C LYS A 204 -6.70 19.90 -25.90
N ASN A 205 -7.42 19.22 -25.02
CA ASN A 205 -8.89 19.24 -25.02
C ASN A 205 -9.45 20.61 -24.64
N GLU A 206 -8.86 21.27 -23.64
CA GLU A 206 -9.24 22.64 -23.24
C GLU A 206 -9.10 23.63 -24.39
N ALA A 207 -7.96 23.59 -25.11
CA ALA A 207 -7.73 24.44 -26.28
C ALA A 207 -8.73 24.20 -27.43
N ALA A 208 -9.32 23.00 -27.47
CA ALA A 208 -10.35 22.63 -28.44
C ALA A 208 -11.79 22.79 -27.91
N GLY A 209 -11.98 23.25 -26.66
CA GLY A 209 -13.30 23.34 -26.02
C GLY A 209 -13.97 21.98 -25.78
N LEU A 210 -13.18 20.91 -25.63
CA LEU A 210 -13.65 19.55 -25.39
C LEU A 210 -13.60 19.20 -23.88
N PRO A 211 -14.40 18.22 -23.41
CA PRO A 211 -14.34 17.76 -22.02
C PRO A 211 -12.96 17.21 -21.65
N THR A 212 -12.59 17.34 -20.38
CA THR A 212 -11.26 16.98 -19.85
C THR A 212 -11.27 15.80 -18.88
N ASP A 213 -12.43 15.16 -18.70
CA ASP A 213 -12.54 13.90 -17.95
C ASP A 213 -11.74 12.78 -18.63
N PHE A 214 -11.31 11.79 -17.84
CA PHE A 214 -10.48 10.68 -18.31
C PHE A 214 -11.01 10.03 -19.60
N TRP A 215 -12.33 9.84 -19.72
CA TRP A 215 -12.95 9.16 -20.85
C TRP A 215 -12.95 9.97 -22.14
N SER A 216 -12.76 11.28 -22.04
CA SER A 216 -12.70 12.22 -23.17
C SER A 216 -11.26 12.51 -23.62
N LEU A 217 -10.26 12.18 -22.81
CA LEU A 217 -8.86 12.48 -23.09
C LEU A 217 -8.23 11.53 -24.12
N SER A 218 -7.39 12.09 -24.98
CA SER A 218 -6.55 11.32 -25.91
C SER A 218 -5.30 10.79 -25.20
N LEU A 219 -5.46 9.68 -24.48
CA LEU A 219 -4.40 9.03 -23.71
C LEU A 219 -3.82 7.79 -24.43
N PRO A 220 -2.60 7.34 -24.04
CA PRO A 220 -2.02 6.10 -24.54
C PRO A 220 -2.98 4.91 -24.37
N LYS A 221 -2.91 3.96 -25.30
CA LYS A 221 -3.79 2.77 -25.26
C LYS A 221 -3.65 2.00 -23.94
N GLU A 222 -2.42 1.84 -23.47
CA GLU A 222 -2.12 1.18 -22.20
C GLU A 222 -2.84 1.86 -21.02
N THR A 223 -2.73 3.18 -20.91
CA THR A 223 -3.38 3.99 -19.86
C THR A 223 -4.90 3.92 -19.93
N LYS A 224 -5.47 3.98 -21.13
CA LYS A 224 -6.93 3.81 -21.32
C LYS A 224 -7.43 2.42 -20.91
N GLN A 225 -6.55 1.43 -20.92
CA GLN A 225 -6.85 0.08 -20.44
C GLN A 225 -6.47 -0.11 -18.97
N TYR A 226 -5.64 0.76 -18.40
CA TYR A 226 -5.15 0.69 -17.03
C TYR A 226 -6.21 1.14 -16.03
N VAL A 227 -6.78 2.33 -16.22
CA VAL A 227 -7.77 2.89 -15.28
C VAL A 227 -9.00 1.99 -15.12
N PRO A 228 -9.61 1.43 -16.19
CA PRO A 228 -10.72 0.48 -16.02
C PRO A 228 -10.36 -0.82 -15.28
N LYS A 229 -9.06 -1.14 -15.13
CA LYS A 229 -8.59 -2.32 -14.37
C LYS A 229 -8.25 -2.03 -12.92
N SER A 230 -8.03 -0.76 -12.59
CA SER A 230 -7.68 -0.30 -11.25
C SER A 230 -8.93 -0.29 -10.38
#